data_AF-A0A822AMV7-F1
#
_entry.id   AF-A0A822AMV7-F1
#
_cell.length_a   1.000
_cell.length_b   1.000
_cell.length_c   1.000
_cell.angle_alpha   90.00
_cell.angle_beta   90.00
_cell.angle_gamma   90.00
#
_symmetry.space_group_name_H-M   'P 1'
#
loop_
_entity.id
_entity.type
_entity.pdbx_description
1 polymer ?
#
loop_
_entity_poly.entity_id
_entity_poly.type
_entity_poly.pdbx_seq_one_letter_code
_entity_poly.pdbx_strand_id
1 'polypeptide(L)'
;MPTELPTLLASAGLQLIRYGYSSWLIFGVPGCLLNIIILSRRQFRITSCCNYLLAASVVLLILICFGSAANLYALDHPDPMTTIRAFCKSRPYIVQSTVMMGR
;
A
#
# COMPACT_ATOMS: atom_id res chain seq x y z
N MET A 1 39.27 -5.50 6.56
CA MET A 1 37.96 -6.11 6.91
C MET A 1 36.88 -5.02 6.93
N PRO A 2 36.13 -4.79 5.82
CA PRO A 2 34.95 -3.92 5.87
C PRO A 2 33.75 -4.52 5.10
N THR A 3 33.35 -5.77 5.40
CA THR A 3 32.20 -6.43 4.75
C THR A 3 31.00 -6.66 5.69
N GLU A 4 31.13 -6.32 6.98
CA GLU A 4 30.12 -6.60 8.03
C GLU A 4 29.02 -5.52 8.13
N LEU A 5 29.32 -4.28 7.72
CA LEU A 5 28.38 -3.15 7.79
C LEU A 5 27.20 -3.23 6.79
N PRO A 6 27.37 -3.64 5.52
CA PRO A 6 26.25 -3.72 4.57
C PRO A 6 25.29 -4.87 4.89
N THR A 7 25.77 -5.97 5.48
CA THR A 7 24.95 -7.15 5.81
C THR A 7 24.04 -6.91 7.03
N LEU A 8 24.51 -6.13 8.01
CA LEU A 8 23.69 -5.68 9.14
C LEU A 8 22.60 -4.69 8.71
N LEU A 9 22.91 -3.74 7.83
CA LEU A 9 21.89 -2.83 7.29
C LEU A 9 20.85 -3.57 6.44
N ALA A 10 21.29 -4.54 5.61
CA ALA A 10 20.40 -5.34 4.79
C ALA A 10 19.43 -6.18 5.64
N SER A 11 19.91 -6.79 6.72
CA SER A 11 19.06 -7.60 7.61
C SER A 11 18.08 -6.74 8.43
N ALA A 12 18.50 -5.57 8.90
CA ALA A 12 17.62 -4.62 9.61
C ALA A 12 16.50 -4.09 8.68
N GLY A 13 16.83 -3.75 7.42
CA GLY A 13 15.84 -3.30 6.44
C GLY A 13 14.78 -4.36 6.14
N LEU A 14 15.20 -5.62 6.02
CA LEU A 14 14.31 -6.77 5.78
C LEU A 14 13.31 -6.97 6.93
N GLN A 15 13.77 -6.85 8.18
CA GLN A 15 12.89 -6.94 9.35
C GLN A 15 11.90 -5.77 9.38
N LEU A 16 12.36 -4.56 9.09
CA LEU A 16 11.51 -3.37 9.07
C LEU A 16 10.43 -3.45 7.99
N ILE A 17 10.78 -3.94 6.79
CA ILE A 17 9.85 -4.19 5.70
C ILE A 17 8.83 -5.24 6.14
N ARG A 18 9.26 -6.38 6.68
CA ARG A 18 8.36 -7.48 7.07
C ARG A 18 7.38 -7.08 8.17
N TYR A 19 7.85 -6.42 9.23
CA TYR A 19 6.99 -5.94 10.32
C TYR A 19 6.15 -4.71 9.93
N GLY A 20 6.74 -3.80 9.15
CA GLY A 20 6.07 -2.60 8.65
C GLY A 20 4.88 -2.98 7.76
N TYR A 21 5.10 -3.78 6.72
CA TYR A 21 4.02 -4.19 5.82
C TYR A 21 2.98 -5.08 6.51
N SER A 22 3.38 -5.98 7.41
CA SER A 22 2.42 -6.82 8.14
C SER A 22 1.49 -5.99 9.03
N SER A 23 2.05 -5.05 9.81
CA SER A 23 1.23 -4.15 10.65
C SER A 23 0.33 -3.24 9.80
N TRP A 24 0.84 -2.73 8.68
CA TRP A 24 0.06 -1.92 7.75
C TRP A 24 -1.10 -2.69 7.11
N LEU A 25 -0.90 -3.97 6.81
CA LEU A 25 -1.93 -4.85 6.26
C LEU A 25 -3.00 -5.16 7.32
N ILE A 26 -2.59 -5.49 8.54
CA ILE A 26 -3.48 -5.83 9.66
C ILE A 26 -4.37 -4.64 10.05
N PHE A 27 -3.85 -3.42 10.12
CA PHE A 27 -4.66 -2.25 10.47
C PHE A 27 -5.34 -1.60 9.27
N GLY A 28 -4.65 -1.54 8.12
CA GLY A 28 -5.10 -0.80 6.94
C GLY A 28 -6.27 -1.46 6.22
N VAL A 29 -6.25 -2.80 6.06
CA VAL A 29 -7.33 -3.53 5.38
C VAL A 29 -8.67 -3.43 6.11
N PRO A 30 -8.78 -3.76 7.42
CA PRO A 30 -10.06 -3.65 8.12
C PRO A 30 -10.54 -2.20 8.23
N GLY A 31 -9.63 -1.24 8.42
CA GLY A 31 -9.99 0.19 8.45
C GLY A 31 -10.63 0.65 7.13
N CYS A 32 -10.03 0.28 6.00
CA CYS A 32 -10.58 0.61 4.67
C CYS A 32 -11.90 -0.13 4.40
N LEU A 33 -12.02 -1.40 4.78
CA LEU A 33 -13.26 -2.17 4.62
C LEU A 33 -14.41 -1.58 5.43
N LEU A 34 -14.17 -1.22 6.70
CA LEU A 34 -15.19 -0.56 7.54
C LEU A 34 -15.63 0.77 6.93
N ASN A 35 -14.69 1.58 6.44
CA ASN A 35 -15.01 2.84 5.76
C ASN A 35 -15.88 2.62 4.52
N ILE A 36 -15.54 1.64 3.68
CA ILE A 36 -16.32 1.31 2.48
C ILE A 36 -17.73 0.83 2.88
N ILE A 37 -17.85 -0.02 3.90
CA ILE A 37 -19.15 -0.55 4.36
C ILE A 37 -20.03 0.57 4.91
N ILE A 38 -19.48 1.48 5.72
CA ILE A 38 -20.22 2.60 6.31
C ILE A 38 -20.64 3.59 5.22
N LEU A 39 -19.72 4.00 4.34
CA LEU A 39 -19.98 4.98 3.29
C LEU A 39 -20.82 4.43 2.12
N SER A 40 -20.86 3.10 1.94
CA SER A 40 -21.73 2.43 0.95
C SER A 40 -23.23 2.58 1.27
N ARG A 41 -23.57 2.84 2.55
CA ARG A 41 -24.95 3.06 2.99
C ARG A 41 -25.57 4.23 2.23
N ARG A 42 -26.79 4.01 1.72
CA ARG A 42 -27.53 4.95 0.86
C ARG A 42 -27.72 6.35 1.47
N GLN A 43 -27.71 6.45 2.80
CA GLN A 43 -27.84 7.71 3.54
C GLN A 43 -26.64 8.68 3.33
N PHE A 44 -25.44 8.18 3.03
CA PHE A 44 -24.24 9.00 2.84
C PHE A 44 -23.92 9.34 1.39
N ARG A 45 -24.60 8.74 0.40
CA ARG A 45 -24.37 8.98 -1.03
C ARG A 45 -24.98 10.28 -1.57
N ILE A 46 -25.55 11.11 -0.70
CA ILE A 46 -26.22 12.36 -1.08
C ILE A 46 -25.21 13.52 -1.14
N THR A 47 -24.11 13.43 -0.39
CA THR A 47 -23.07 14.47 -0.33
C THR A 47 -21.86 14.10 -1.19
N SER A 48 -21.40 15.04 -2.02
CA SER A 48 -20.25 14.84 -2.93
C SER A 48 -18.98 14.44 -2.18
N CYS A 49 -18.76 14.97 -0.96
CA CYS A 49 -17.60 14.67 -0.12
C CYS A 49 -17.52 13.17 0.28
N CYS A 50 -18.65 12.55 0.63
CA CYS A 50 -18.68 11.14 1.01
C CYS A 50 -18.31 10.21 -0.17
N ASN A 51 -18.64 10.60 -1.41
CA ASN A 51 -18.22 9.86 -2.60
C ASN A 51 -16.70 9.95 -2.83
N TYR A 52 -16.08 11.12 -2.60
CA TYR A 52 -14.63 11.27 -2.66
C TYR A 52 -13.92 10.44 -1.58
N LEU A 53 -14.44 10.44 -0.35
CA LEU A 53 -13.92 9.60 0.74
C LEU A 53 -14.05 8.10 0.45
N LEU A 54 -15.14 7.69 -0.19
CA LEU A 54 -15.34 6.30 -0.61
C LEU A 54 -14.34 5.92 -1.72
N ALA A 55 -14.17 6.78 -2.74
CA ALA A 55 -13.17 6.57 -3.79
C ALA A 55 -11.74 6.51 -3.23
N ALA A 56 -11.39 7.41 -2.31
CA ALA A 56 -10.09 7.43 -1.64
C ALA A 56 -9.86 6.14 -0.83
N SER A 57 -10.87 5.65 -0.11
CA SER A 57 -10.77 4.39 0.66
C SER A 57 -10.57 3.17 -0.24
N VAL A 58 -11.21 3.14 -1.41
CA VAL A 58 -11.00 2.08 -2.42
C VAL A 58 -9.58 2.14 -3.00
N VAL A 59 -9.10 3.33 -3.36
CA VAL A 59 -7.72 3.51 -3.84
C VAL A 59 -6.71 3.10 -2.78
N LEU A 60 -6.93 3.45 -1.50
CA LEU A 60 -6.06 3.04 -0.40
C LEU A 60 -6.02 1.52 -0.22
N LEU A 61 -7.17 0.85 -0.33
CA LEU A 61 -7.25 -0.60 -0.21
C LEU A 61 -6.46 -1.30 -1.35
N ILE A 62 -6.60 -0.81 -2.58
CA ILE A 62 -5.80 -1.25 -3.72
C ILE A 62 -4.31 -1.02 -3.45
N LEU A 63 -3.93 0.16 -2.95
CA LEU A 63 -2.54 0.50 -2.66
C LEU A 63 -1.92 -0.43 -1.60
N ILE A 64 -2.67 -0.74 -0.53
CA ILE A 64 -2.23 -1.66 0.52
C ILE A 64 -2.06 -3.07 -0.05
N CYS A 65 -3.02 -3.57 -0.84
CA CYS A 65 -2.93 -4.91 -1.43
C CYS A 65 -1.75 -5.03 -2.42
N PHE A 66 -1.63 -4.12 -3.37
CA PHE A 66 -0.54 -4.17 -4.36
C PHE A 66 0.82 -3.87 -3.71
N GLY A 67 0.88 -2.87 -2.84
CA GLY A 67 2.11 -2.47 -2.16
C GLY A 67 2.64 -3.55 -1.23
N SER A 68 1.79 -4.19 -0.43
CA SER A 68 2.22 -5.29 0.43
C SER A 68 2.62 -6.54 -0.38
N ALA A 69 1.82 -6.92 -1.38
CA ALA A 69 2.11 -8.09 -2.21
C ALA A 69 3.47 -7.99 -2.92
N ALA A 70 3.81 -6.83 -3.50
CA ALA A 70 5.09 -6.67 -4.17
C ALA A 70 6.28 -6.67 -3.22
N ASN A 71 6.16 -6.09 -2.03
CA ASN A 71 7.26 -6.07 -1.06
C ASN A 71 7.45 -7.42 -0.36
N LEU A 72 6.37 -8.17 -0.11
CA LEU A 72 6.45 -9.55 0.37
C LEU A 72 7.04 -10.47 -0.70
N TYR A 73 6.67 -10.28 -1.97
CA TYR A 73 7.21 -11.08 -3.06
C TYR A 73 8.70 -10.80 -3.30
N ALA A 74 9.13 -9.53 -3.21
CA ALA A 74 10.54 -9.12 -3.31
C ALA A 74 11.43 -9.73 -2.19
N LEU A 75 10.83 -10.27 -1.13
CA LEU A 75 11.57 -10.87 -0.02
C LEU A 75 12.14 -12.26 -0.37
N ASP A 76 11.36 -13.04 -1.12
CA ASP A 76 11.70 -14.42 -1.48
C ASP A 76 12.11 -14.56 -2.95
N HIS A 77 11.75 -13.60 -3.80
CA HIS A 77 11.92 -13.64 -5.26
C HIS A 77 12.51 -12.32 -5.78
N PRO A 78 13.15 -12.31 -6.97
CA PRO A 78 13.68 -11.09 -7.57
C PRO A 78 12.60 -10.01 -7.74
N ASP A 79 12.99 -8.75 -7.56
CA ASP A 79 12.08 -7.61 -7.46
C ASP A 79 11.01 -7.60 -8.56
N PRO A 80 9.70 -7.58 -8.22
CA PRO A 80 8.63 -7.56 -9.22
C PRO A 80 8.62 -6.24 -10.03
N MET A 81 9.32 -5.21 -9.55
CA MET A 81 9.57 -3.95 -10.26
C MET A 81 10.35 -4.13 -11.56
N THR A 82 11.32 -5.04 -11.58
CA THR A 82 12.16 -5.28 -12.75
C THR A 82 11.52 -6.31 -13.68
N THR A 83 10.71 -7.21 -13.12
CA THR A 83 10.07 -8.31 -13.84
C THR A 83 8.76 -7.88 -14.54
N ILE A 84 7.91 -7.08 -13.88
CA ILE A 84 6.56 -6.74 -14.36
C ILE A 84 6.45 -5.24 -14.68
N ARG A 85 6.53 -4.90 -15.98
CA ARG A 85 6.44 -3.49 -16.45
C ARG A 85 5.15 -2.77 -16.02
N ALA A 86 4.03 -3.49 -15.96
CA ALA A 86 2.76 -2.92 -15.52
C ALA A 86 2.82 -2.46 -14.06
N PHE A 87 3.51 -3.22 -13.20
CA PHE A 87 3.65 -2.91 -11.78
C PHE A 87 4.60 -1.73 -11.53
N CYS A 88 5.70 -1.69 -12.29
CA CYS A 88 6.63 -0.57 -12.26
C CYS A 88 5.96 0.75 -12.69
N LYS A 89 5.05 0.70 -13.66
CA LYS A 89 4.34 1.87 -14.14
C LYS A 89 3.19 2.28 -13.21
N SER A 90 2.41 1.33 -12.69
CA SER A 90 1.23 1.63 -11.86
C SER A 90 1.56 2.23 -10.50
N ARG A 91 2.64 1.80 -9.84
CA ARG A 91 3.03 2.27 -8.50
C ARG A 91 3.19 3.81 -8.39
N PRO A 92 3.98 4.49 -9.24
CA PRO A 92 4.12 5.95 -9.16
C PRO A 92 2.80 6.67 -9.46
N TYR A 93 1.97 6.19 -10.39
CA TYR A 93 0.65 6.77 -10.63
C TYR A 93 -0.27 6.69 -9.41
N ILE A 94 -0.28 5.54 -8.74
CA ILE A 94 -1.12 5.34 -7.55
C ILE A 94 -0.63 6.25 -6.41
N VAL A 95 0.68 6.29 -6.14
CA VAL A 95 1.27 7.15 -5.08
C VAL A 95 0.98 8.62 -5.36
N GLN A 96 1.16 9.08 -6.60
CA GLN A 96 0.92 10.47 -6.96
C GLN A 96 -0.57 10.82 -6.90
N SER A 97 -1.44 9.90 -7.31
CA SER A 97 -2.90 10.09 -7.19
C SER A 97 -3.33 10.24 -5.73
N THR A 98 -2.76 9.44 -4.82
CA THR A 98 -3.05 9.57 -3.38
C THR A 98 -2.54 10.88 -2.79
N VAL A 99 -1.37 11.38 -3.21
CA VAL A 99 -0.86 12.68 -2.75
C VAL A 99 -1.74 13.82 -3.26
N MET A 100 -2.23 13.75 -4.50
CA MET A 100 -3.11 14.76 -5.07
C MET A 100 -4.51 14.76 -4.43
N MET A 101 -4.99 13.60 -3.93
CA MET A 101 -6.23 13.50 -3.16
C MET A 101 -6.12 14.00 -1.72
N GLY A 102 -4.92 13.97 -1.14
CA GLY A 102 -4.66 14.45 0.22
C GLY A 102 -4.33 15.94 0.33
N ARG A 103 -4.29 16.66 -0.79
CA ARG A 103 -4.08 18.11 -0.87
C ARG A 103 -5.40 18.81 -1.12
#